data_AF-A0A5N9H6Z5-F1
#
_entry.id   AF-A0A5N9H6Z5-F1
#
_cell.length_a   1.000
_cell.length_b   1.000
_cell.length_c   1.000
_cell.angle_alpha   90.00
_cell.angle_beta   90.00
_cell.angle_gamma   90.00
#
_symmetry.space_group_name_H-M   'P 1'
#
loop_
_entity.id
_entity.type
_entity.pdbx_description
1 polymer ?
#
loop_
_entity_poly.entity_id
_entity_poly.type
_entity_poly.pdbx_seq_one_letter_code
_entity_poly.pdbx_strand_id
1 'polypeptide(L)'
;MPINITSHELFTASQQLKSFIDRFVPEGRLTGALPSISTDYVKLQDEVMWGGVWQVPGLDVTLRSIATISAQCCNGWGFGLHHQVRVGLSLGMSPQKIKGLFLQLMFYAGIPATVFALSQAQRVINERTEWISEDRMPLKADWLDSVEKKFQHAQSVITSNMDSGVVLSRLDSLEEQFIPELHRLIESYEYGEVWRRSDLSTKERMACILVALMCRGHWHQFGEHVRRCLNGSLTQREVCELVSQAGWYRGWPYVEDALAIIDELLAESTREH
;
A
#
# COMPACT_ATOMS: atom_id res chain seq x y z
N MET A 1 -20.69 16.74 12.19
CA MET A 1 -21.00 17.88 11.30
C MET A 1 -21.84 17.39 10.14
N PRO A 2 -22.82 18.16 9.63
CA PRO A 2 -23.55 17.79 8.41
C PRO A 2 -22.59 17.75 7.21
N ILE A 3 -22.73 16.73 6.37
CA ILE A 3 -22.04 16.64 5.08
C ILE A 3 -22.74 17.61 4.13
N ASN A 4 -22.15 18.79 3.90
CA ASN A 4 -22.71 19.86 3.07
C ASN A 4 -22.04 19.91 1.69
N ILE A 5 -22.03 18.78 0.99
CA ILE A 5 -21.55 18.64 -0.40
C ILE A 5 -22.64 18.00 -1.24
N THR A 6 -22.83 18.50 -2.45
CA THR A 6 -23.84 18.01 -3.40
C THR A 6 -23.27 16.90 -4.28
N SER A 7 -24.13 16.01 -4.81
CA SER A 7 -23.76 15.03 -5.83
C SER A 7 -23.12 15.67 -7.08
N HIS A 8 -23.55 16.88 -7.44
CA HIS A 8 -22.98 17.60 -8.58
C HIS A 8 -21.53 18.05 -8.31
N GLU A 9 -21.22 18.48 -7.10
CA GLU A 9 -19.85 18.82 -6.70
C GLU A 9 -18.96 17.58 -6.67
N LEU A 10 -19.44 16.46 -6.13
CA LEU A 10 -18.73 15.17 -6.16
C LEU A 10 -18.43 14.74 -7.60
N PHE A 11 -19.44 14.77 -8.48
CA PHE A 11 -19.25 14.45 -9.89
C PHE A 11 -18.23 15.39 -10.55
N THR A 12 -18.28 16.69 -10.27
CA THR A 12 -17.34 17.67 -10.84
C THR A 12 -15.91 17.40 -10.38
N ALA A 13 -15.70 17.16 -9.08
CA ALA A 13 -14.39 16.82 -8.52
C ALA A 13 -13.84 15.52 -9.14
N SER A 14 -14.71 14.54 -9.36
CA SER A 14 -14.38 13.29 -10.06
C SER A 14 -13.87 13.53 -11.48
N GLN A 15 -14.58 14.34 -12.28
CA GLN A 15 -14.14 14.65 -13.64
C GLN A 15 -12.80 15.42 -13.64
N GLN A 16 -12.62 16.36 -12.70
CA GLN A 16 -11.36 17.09 -12.56
C GLN A 16 -10.20 16.16 -12.24
N LEU A 17 -10.34 15.27 -11.25
CA LEU A 17 -9.31 14.29 -10.91
C LEU A 17 -8.98 13.40 -12.11
N LYS A 18 -10.00 12.79 -12.72
CA LYS A 18 -9.84 11.89 -13.86
C LYS A 18 -9.19 12.58 -15.06
N SER A 19 -9.46 13.86 -15.30
CA SER A 19 -8.80 14.61 -16.38
C SER A 19 -7.26 14.58 -16.28
N PHE A 20 -6.74 14.44 -15.05
CA PHE A 20 -5.31 14.29 -14.80
C PHE A 20 -4.87 12.82 -14.72
N ILE A 21 -5.49 12.01 -13.86
CA ILE A 21 -5.03 10.65 -13.60
C ILE A 21 -5.31 9.67 -14.75
N ASP A 22 -6.31 9.96 -15.58
CA ASP A 22 -6.68 9.14 -16.73
C ASP A 22 -5.97 9.56 -18.03
N ARG A 23 -5.07 10.55 -17.99
CA ARG A 23 -4.41 11.12 -19.19
C ARG A 23 -3.75 10.10 -20.11
N PHE A 24 -3.36 8.94 -19.57
CA PHE A 24 -2.73 7.86 -20.31
C PHE A 24 -3.56 6.57 -20.35
N VAL A 25 -4.77 6.57 -19.78
CA VAL A 25 -5.59 5.37 -19.74
C VAL A 25 -6.30 5.17 -21.09
N PRO A 26 -6.21 3.99 -21.72
CA PRO A 26 -6.77 3.76 -23.05
C PRO A 26 -8.32 3.74 -23.05
N GLU A 27 -8.90 4.14 -24.18
CA GLU A 27 -10.37 4.24 -24.38
C GLU A 27 -11.08 2.88 -24.29
N GLY A 28 -10.42 1.78 -24.65
CA GLY A 28 -10.98 0.41 -24.66
C GLY A 28 -10.91 -0.37 -23.34
N ARG A 29 -10.75 0.31 -22.20
CA ARG A 29 -10.64 -0.33 -20.86
C ARG A 29 -11.96 -0.97 -20.42
N LEU A 30 -11.89 -1.97 -19.54
CA LEU A 30 -13.08 -2.63 -18.99
C LEU A 30 -14.08 -1.64 -18.38
N THR A 31 -13.60 -0.60 -17.70
CA THR A 31 -14.46 0.44 -17.12
C THR A 31 -15.16 1.32 -18.16
N GLY A 32 -14.67 1.37 -19.40
CA GLY A 32 -15.31 2.09 -20.52
C GLY A 32 -16.60 1.43 -21.01
N ALA A 33 -16.77 0.12 -20.76
CA ALA A 33 -18.01 -0.60 -21.05
C ALA A 33 -19.06 -0.47 -19.94
N LEU A 34 -18.69 0.00 -18.74
CA LEU A 34 -19.63 0.07 -17.61
C LEU A 34 -20.86 0.94 -17.86
N PRO A 35 -20.81 2.10 -18.56
CA PRO A 35 -21.99 2.91 -18.80
C PRO A 35 -23.12 2.19 -19.54
N SER A 36 -22.78 1.26 -20.46
CA SER A 36 -23.79 0.46 -21.17
C SER A 36 -24.30 -0.74 -20.35
N ILE A 37 -23.58 -1.12 -19.29
CA ILE A 37 -23.96 -2.21 -18.38
C ILE A 37 -24.81 -1.68 -17.22
N SER A 38 -24.37 -0.61 -16.56
CA SER A 38 -25.06 0.02 -15.44
C SER A 38 -24.60 1.47 -15.24
N THR A 39 -25.46 2.42 -15.57
CA THR A 39 -25.22 3.85 -15.35
C THR A 39 -25.14 4.19 -13.86
N ASP A 40 -25.92 3.52 -13.01
CA ASP A 40 -25.91 3.73 -11.57
C ASP A 40 -24.58 3.31 -10.94
N TYR A 41 -23.99 2.21 -11.42
CA TYR A 41 -22.68 1.76 -10.98
C TYR A 41 -21.60 2.79 -11.32
N VAL A 42 -21.63 3.35 -12.54
CA VAL A 42 -20.71 4.42 -12.96
C VAL A 42 -20.92 5.67 -12.12
N LYS A 43 -22.17 6.06 -11.85
CA LYS A 43 -22.49 7.21 -11.00
C LYS A 43 -21.91 7.07 -9.59
N LEU A 44 -22.05 5.89 -8.97
CA LEU A 44 -21.47 5.61 -7.65
C LEU A 44 -19.95 5.65 -7.66
N GLN A 45 -19.30 5.10 -8.70
CA GLN A 45 -17.85 5.23 -8.85
C GLN A 45 -17.43 6.70 -8.98
N ASP A 46 -18.14 7.46 -9.80
CA ASP A 46 -17.80 8.86 -10.02
C ASP A 46 -17.99 9.69 -8.74
N GLU A 47 -19.14 9.61 -8.09
CA GLU A 47 -19.43 10.44 -6.92
C GLU A 47 -18.72 9.97 -5.65
N VAL A 48 -18.73 8.67 -5.35
CA VAL A 48 -18.21 8.15 -4.06
C VAL A 48 -16.71 7.87 -4.14
N MET A 49 -16.24 7.16 -5.16
CA MET A 49 -14.81 6.83 -5.27
C MET A 49 -14.00 8.09 -5.58
N TRP A 50 -14.20 8.62 -6.78
CA TRP A 50 -13.33 9.62 -7.39
C TRP A 50 -13.62 11.03 -6.89
N GLY A 51 -14.90 11.35 -6.71
CA GLY A 51 -15.37 12.63 -6.17
C GLY A 51 -15.37 12.70 -4.64
N GLY A 52 -15.42 11.56 -3.97
CA GLY A 52 -15.47 11.44 -2.51
C GLY A 52 -14.15 10.98 -1.92
N VAL A 53 -13.97 9.66 -1.78
CA VAL A 53 -12.85 9.02 -1.06
C VAL A 53 -11.49 9.56 -1.50
N TRP A 54 -11.25 9.75 -2.80
CA TRP A 54 -9.99 10.30 -3.32
C TRP A 54 -9.76 11.79 -3.01
N GLN A 55 -10.82 12.54 -2.67
CA GLN A 55 -10.78 13.98 -2.40
C GLN A 55 -10.68 14.31 -0.91
N VAL A 56 -10.91 13.34 -0.03
CA VAL A 56 -10.90 13.57 1.42
C VAL A 56 -9.52 14.12 1.84
N PRO A 57 -9.44 15.21 2.62
CA PRO A 57 -8.15 15.74 3.07
C PRO A 57 -7.55 14.84 4.16
N GLY A 58 -6.22 14.85 4.28
CA GLY A 58 -5.49 14.14 5.34
C GLY A 58 -4.66 12.94 4.88
N LEU A 59 -4.67 12.64 3.58
CA LEU A 59 -3.72 11.71 2.95
C LEU A 59 -3.34 12.25 1.58
N ASP A 60 -2.03 12.37 1.32
CA ASP A 60 -1.55 12.85 0.03
C ASP A 60 -1.90 11.87 -1.10
N VAL A 61 -2.03 12.39 -2.31
CA VAL A 61 -2.50 11.62 -3.47
C VAL A 61 -1.55 10.47 -3.83
N THR A 62 -0.26 10.58 -3.52
CA THR A 62 0.71 9.50 -3.77
C THR A 62 0.46 8.34 -2.81
N LEU A 63 0.25 8.61 -1.51
CA LEU A 63 -0.13 7.57 -0.56
C LEU A 63 -1.50 6.95 -0.86
N ARG A 64 -2.47 7.73 -1.37
CA ARG A 64 -3.75 7.18 -1.88
C ARG A 64 -3.53 6.20 -3.03
N SER A 65 -2.66 6.56 -3.96
CA SER A 65 -2.29 5.69 -5.08
C SER A 65 -1.54 4.45 -4.61
N ILE A 66 -0.63 4.57 -3.64
CA ILE A 66 0.08 3.43 -3.05
C ILE A 66 -0.90 2.48 -2.39
N ALA A 67 -1.80 2.96 -1.53
CA ALA A 67 -2.81 2.12 -0.90
C ALA A 67 -3.67 1.41 -1.94
N THR A 68 -4.08 2.13 -2.99
CA THR A 68 -4.87 1.54 -4.06
C THR A 68 -4.10 0.44 -4.81
N ILE A 69 -2.84 0.66 -5.20
CA ILE A 69 -2.00 -0.34 -5.88
C ILE A 69 -1.78 -1.56 -4.98
N SER A 70 -1.52 -1.36 -3.69
CA SER A 70 -1.33 -2.43 -2.72
C SER A 70 -2.58 -3.27 -2.55
N ALA A 71 -3.75 -2.65 -2.40
CA ALA A 71 -5.03 -3.37 -2.31
C ALA A 71 -5.29 -4.21 -3.57
N GLN A 72 -5.06 -3.65 -4.75
CA GLN A 72 -5.23 -4.36 -6.02
C GLN A 72 -4.27 -5.56 -6.16
N CYS A 73 -3.02 -5.41 -5.71
CA CYS A 73 -2.05 -6.50 -5.67
C CYS A 73 -2.52 -7.63 -4.75
N CYS A 74 -3.01 -7.32 -3.55
CA CYS A 74 -3.44 -8.31 -2.57
C CYS A 74 -4.74 -9.03 -2.96
N ASN A 75 -5.64 -8.35 -3.66
CA ASN A 75 -6.97 -8.89 -3.97
C ASN A 75 -6.98 -9.74 -5.26
N GLY A 76 -5.97 -9.62 -6.13
CA GLY A 76 -5.84 -10.44 -7.35
C GLY A 76 -6.68 -9.97 -8.55
N TRP A 77 -7.18 -8.73 -8.56
CA TRP A 77 -8.05 -8.21 -9.61
C TRP A 77 -7.19 -7.62 -10.75
N GLY A 78 -6.88 -8.46 -11.74
CA GLY A 78 -5.94 -8.10 -12.81
C GLY A 78 -6.27 -6.84 -13.60
N PHE A 79 -7.57 -6.55 -13.81
CA PHE A 79 -7.99 -5.37 -14.58
C PHE A 79 -7.79 -4.06 -13.80
N GLY A 80 -7.90 -4.09 -12.47
CA GLY A 80 -7.74 -2.91 -11.63
C GLY A 80 -6.27 -2.51 -11.48
N LEU A 81 -5.39 -3.50 -11.40
CA LEU A 81 -3.97 -3.28 -11.15
C LEU A 81 -3.25 -2.52 -12.28
N HIS A 82 -3.53 -2.84 -13.55
CA HIS A 82 -2.98 -2.09 -14.69
C HIS A 82 -3.34 -0.62 -14.66
N HIS A 83 -4.62 -0.35 -14.41
CA HIS A 83 -5.12 1.01 -14.34
C HIS A 83 -4.42 1.78 -13.23
N GLN A 84 -4.30 1.19 -12.04
CA GLN A 84 -3.74 1.87 -10.87
C GLN A 84 -2.22 2.04 -10.93
N VAL A 85 -1.48 1.12 -11.57
CA VAL A 85 -0.06 1.36 -11.88
C VAL A 85 0.07 2.57 -12.81
N ARG A 86 -0.80 2.68 -13.83
CA ARG A 86 -0.77 3.81 -14.76
C ARG A 86 -1.15 5.13 -14.09
N VAL A 87 -2.10 5.11 -13.16
CA VAL A 87 -2.44 6.26 -12.31
C VAL A 87 -1.21 6.67 -11.49
N GLY A 88 -0.53 5.74 -10.82
CA GLY A 88 0.69 6.04 -10.06
C GLY A 88 1.79 6.68 -10.90
N LEU A 89 2.07 6.14 -12.09
CA LEU A 89 3.02 6.74 -13.03
C LEU A 89 2.55 8.12 -13.53
N SER A 90 1.25 8.31 -13.71
CA SER A 90 0.66 9.61 -14.09
C SER A 90 0.78 10.65 -12.98
N LEU A 91 0.72 10.24 -11.71
CA LEU A 91 0.97 11.07 -10.54
C LEU A 91 2.48 11.39 -10.33
N GLY A 92 3.37 10.79 -11.14
CA GLY A 92 4.81 11.02 -11.08
C GLY A 92 5.60 10.02 -10.23
N MET A 93 4.99 8.89 -9.83
CA MET A 93 5.78 7.79 -9.26
C MET A 93 6.71 7.22 -10.31
N SER A 94 7.96 6.93 -9.94
CA SER A 94 8.90 6.27 -10.86
C SER A 94 8.57 4.77 -11.02
N PRO A 95 9.00 4.14 -12.14
CA PRO A 95 8.95 2.69 -12.30
C PRO A 95 9.61 1.93 -11.13
N GLN A 96 10.70 2.45 -10.57
CA GLN A 96 11.40 1.84 -9.43
C GLN A 96 10.53 1.86 -8.18
N LYS A 97 9.81 2.96 -7.92
CA LYS A 97 8.89 3.05 -6.79
C LYS A 97 7.77 2.02 -6.92
N ILE A 98 7.14 1.92 -8.10
CA ILE A 98 6.09 0.91 -8.38
C ILE A 98 6.61 -0.51 -8.17
N LYS A 99 7.78 -0.85 -8.73
CA LYS A 99 8.39 -2.17 -8.55
C LYS A 99 8.79 -2.43 -7.08
N GLY A 100 9.23 -1.39 -6.38
CA GLY A 100 9.55 -1.41 -4.96
C GLY A 100 8.35 -1.78 -4.09
N LEU A 101 7.15 -1.30 -4.43
CA LEU A 101 5.91 -1.72 -3.74
C LEU A 101 5.72 -3.24 -3.82
N PHE A 102 5.86 -3.83 -5.01
CA PHE A 102 5.66 -5.28 -5.18
C PHE A 102 6.79 -6.11 -4.56
N LEU A 103 8.01 -5.55 -4.50
CA LEU A 103 9.09 -6.17 -3.75
C LEU A 103 8.79 -6.17 -2.24
N GLN A 104 8.30 -5.06 -1.68
CA GLN A 104 7.87 -5.01 -0.27
C GLN A 104 6.72 -5.96 0.00
N LEU A 105 5.71 -5.97 -0.88
CA LEU A 105 4.51 -6.79 -0.74
C LEU A 105 4.78 -8.29 -0.89
N MET A 106 5.96 -8.73 -1.35
CA MET A 106 6.20 -10.17 -1.51
C MET A 106 6.14 -10.93 -0.18
N PHE A 107 6.51 -10.26 0.93
CA PHE A 107 6.47 -10.82 2.28
C PHE A 107 5.07 -10.80 2.90
N TYR A 108 4.15 -9.98 2.37
CA TYR A 108 2.81 -9.76 2.95
C TYR A 108 1.67 -10.32 2.09
N ALA A 109 1.85 -10.34 0.77
CA ALA A 109 0.88 -10.81 -0.22
C ALA A 109 1.32 -12.11 -0.92
N GLY A 110 2.60 -12.48 -0.80
CA GLY A 110 3.17 -13.69 -1.39
C GLY A 110 3.66 -13.51 -2.84
N ILE A 111 4.58 -14.39 -3.23
CA ILE A 111 5.27 -14.34 -4.54
C ILE A 111 4.32 -14.37 -5.74
N PRO A 112 3.28 -15.23 -5.82
CA PRO A 112 2.43 -15.27 -7.02
C PRO A 112 1.71 -13.94 -7.31
N ALA A 113 1.21 -13.29 -6.26
CA ALA A 113 0.51 -12.00 -6.37
C ALA A 113 1.47 -10.91 -6.86
N THR A 114 2.69 -10.88 -6.33
CA THR A 114 3.68 -9.85 -6.69
C THR A 114 4.36 -10.09 -8.03
N VAL A 115 4.55 -11.36 -8.45
CA VAL A 115 4.98 -11.70 -9.82
C VAL A 115 3.95 -11.25 -10.84
N PHE A 116 2.67 -11.55 -10.60
CA PHE A 116 1.59 -11.09 -11.47
C PHE A 116 1.54 -9.55 -11.55
N ALA A 117 1.72 -8.88 -10.40
CA ALA A 117 1.76 -7.42 -10.30
C ALA A 117 2.95 -6.80 -11.04
N LEU A 118 4.14 -7.35 -10.89
CA LEU A 118 5.34 -6.92 -11.61
C LEU A 118 5.17 -7.09 -13.12
N SER A 119 4.57 -8.20 -13.57
CA SER A 119 4.26 -8.42 -14.99
C SER A 119 3.28 -7.37 -15.52
N GLN A 120 2.22 -7.07 -14.76
CA GLN A 120 1.26 -6.04 -15.13
C GLN A 120 1.91 -4.65 -15.16
N ALA A 121 2.75 -4.33 -14.18
CA ALA A 121 3.46 -3.06 -14.14
C ALA A 121 4.42 -2.90 -15.31
N GLN A 122 5.19 -3.95 -15.66
CA GLN A 122 6.09 -3.90 -16.80
C GLN A 122 5.34 -3.67 -18.12
N ARG A 123 4.16 -4.28 -18.29
CA ARG A 123 3.31 -4.01 -19.46
C ARG A 123 2.97 -2.53 -19.57
N VAL A 124 2.54 -1.90 -18.47
CA VAL A 124 2.19 -0.47 -18.44
C VAL A 124 3.41 0.42 -18.67
N ILE A 125 4.53 0.13 -18.00
CA ILE A 125 5.80 0.88 -18.18
C ILE A 125 6.23 0.87 -19.64
N ASN A 126 6.06 -0.26 -20.34
CA ASN A 126 6.45 -0.41 -21.75
C ASN A 126 5.52 0.33 -22.74
N GLU A 127 4.43 0.95 -22.29
CA GLU A 127 3.54 1.74 -23.15
C GLU A 127 4.13 3.10 -23.54
N ARG A 128 5.14 3.58 -22.81
CA ARG A 128 5.67 4.95 -22.96
C ARG A 128 7.18 5.03 -22.90
N THR A 129 7.77 5.80 -23.82
CA THR A 129 9.22 5.95 -23.93
C THR A 129 9.85 6.59 -22.69
N GLU A 130 9.16 7.56 -22.08
CA GLU A 130 9.62 8.21 -20.85
C GLU A 130 9.74 7.22 -19.69
N TRP A 131 8.73 6.37 -19.47
CA TRP A 131 8.74 5.37 -18.41
C TRP A 131 9.74 4.26 -18.68
N ILE A 132 9.90 3.83 -19.95
CA ILE A 132 10.97 2.91 -20.34
C ILE A 132 12.35 3.51 -20.02
N SER A 133 12.55 4.80 -20.30
CA SER A 133 13.83 5.48 -20.04
C SER A 133 14.12 5.54 -18.54
N GLU A 134 13.14 5.90 -17.73
CA GLU A 134 13.28 5.90 -16.27
C GLU A 134 13.53 4.49 -15.74
N ASP A 135 12.81 3.47 -16.22
CA ASP A 135 12.96 2.08 -15.78
C ASP A 135 14.35 1.51 -16.08
N ARG A 136 14.97 1.94 -17.19
CA ARG A 136 16.35 1.61 -17.58
C ARG A 136 17.43 2.24 -16.71
N MET A 137 17.07 3.16 -15.82
CA MET A 137 17.95 3.67 -14.77
C MET A 137 17.60 2.95 -13.45
N PRO A 138 17.90 1.65 -13.31
CA PRO A 138 17.46 0.89 -12.15
C PRO A 138 18.07 1.46 -10.87
N LEU A 139 17.34 1.30 -9.77
CA LEU A 139 17.88 1.54 -8.44
C LEU A 139 19.16 0.73 -8.28
N LYS A 140 20.29 1.41 -8.05
CA LYS A 140 21.53 0.76 -7.61
C LYS A 140 21.33 0.33 -6.15
N ALA A 141 20.91 -0.91 -5.96
CA ALA A 141 20.78 -1.51 -4.65
C ALA A 141 22.08 -2.23 -4.30
N ASP A 142 22.78 -1.75 -3.28
CA ASP A 142 24.02 -2.36 -2.79
C ASP A 142 23.68 -3.44 -1.76
N TRP A 143 23.29 -4.62 -2.27
CA TRP A 143 22.94 -5.78 -1.44
C TRP A 143 24.19 -6.27 -0.71
N LEU A 144 24.03 -6.65 0.55
CA LEU A 144 25.07 -7.27 1.36
C LEU A 144 25.42 -8.66 0.78
N ASP A 145 26.70 -8.99 0.88
CA ASP A 145 27.30 -10.19 0.29
C ASP A 145 27.10 -11.48 1.12
N SER A 146 26.55 -11.38 2.34
CA SER A 146 26.29 -12.54 3.20
C SER A 146 24.99 -12.43 3.99
N VAL A 147 24.36 -13.58 4.24
CA VAL A 147 23.15 -13.68 5.09
C VAL A 147 23.43 -13.17 6.50
N GLU A 148 24.64 -13.39 7.01
CA GLU A 148 25.02 -12.92 8.34
C GLU A 148 24.99 -11.39 8.46
N LYS A 149 25.62 -10.68 7.53
CA LYS A 149 25.61 -9.21 7.53
C LYS A 149 24.18 -8.67 7.39
N LYS A 150 23.36 -9.32 6.57
CA LYS A 150 21.94 -9.00 6.40
C LYS A 150 21.16 -9.16 7.69
N PHE A 151 21.36 -10.27 8.40
CA PHE A 151 20.70 -10.51 9.68
C PHE A 151 21.12 -9.48 10.74
N GLN A 152 22.41 -9.19 10.85
CA GLN A 152 22.90 -8.15 11.78
C GLN A 152 22.28 -6.79 11.49
N HIS A 153 22.14 -6.44 10.21
CA HIS A 153 21.44 -5.22 9.83
C HIS A 153 19.94 -5.27 10.14
N ALA A 154 19.28 -6.40 9.85
CA ALA A 154 17.87 -6.62 10.18
C ALA A 154 17.62 -6.35 11.67
N GLN A 155 18.43 -6.93 12.56
CA GLN A 155 18.33 -6.72 14.00
C GLN A 155 18.48 -5.24 14.40
N SER A 156 19.38 -4.50 13.74
CA SER A 156 19.52 -3.05 13.95
C SER A 156 18.28 -2.28 13.49
N VAL A 157 17.73 -2.60 12.32
CA VAL A 157 16.51 -1.98 11.79
C VAL A 157 15.31 -2.25 12.71
N ILE A 158 15.15 -3.50 13.15
CA ILE A 158 14.10 -3.93 14.07
C ILE A 158 14.22 -3.17 15.38
N THR A 159 15.39 -3.15 16.00
CA THR A 159 15.60 -2.49 17.30
C THR A 159 15.43 -0.98 17.23
N SER A 160 15.79 -0.35 16.11
CA SER A 160 15.73 1.12 15.96
C SER A 160 14.33 1.65 15.60
N ASN A 161 13.49 0.80 15.00
CA ASN A 161 12.18 1.21 14.46
C ASN A 161 10.98 0.51 15.13
N MET A 162 11.21 -0.45 16.02
CA MET A 162 10.16 -1.18 16.72
C MET A 162 10.24 -0.91 18.23
N ASP A 163 9.07 -0.91 18.87
CA ASP A 163 8.97 -0.84 20.33
C ASP A 163 9.77 -1.97 21.00
N SER A 164 10.45 -1.67 22.10
CA SER A 164 11.24 -2.64 22.88
C SER A 164 10.44 -3.90 23.29
N GLY A 165 9.14 -3.79 23.56
CA GLY A 165 8.27 -4.93 23.86
C GLY A 165 8.06 -5.85 22.65
N VAL A 166 8.04 -5.28 21.43
CA VAL A 166 7.96 -6.04 20.18
C VAL A 166 9.26 -6.80 19.92
N VAL A 167 10.41 -6.18 20.20
CA VAL A 167 11.73 -6.85 20.08
C VAL A 167 11.81 -8.06 21.01
N LEU A 168 11.36 -7.93 22.25
CA LEU A 168 11.36 -9.04 23.22
C LEU A 168 10.39 -10.16 22.80
N SER A 169 9.19 -9.84 22.34
CA SER A 169 8.21 -10.83 21.88
C SER A 169 8.68 -11.67 20.68
N ARG A 170 9.64 -11.16 19.89
CA ARG A 170 10.20 -11.88 18.74
C ARG A 170 11.15 -13.00 19.12
N LEU A 171 11.91 -12.81 20.21
CA LEU A 171 12.83 -13.83 20.72
C LEU A 171 12.08 -15.08 21.21
N ASP A 172 10.83 -14.92 21.61
CA ASP A 172 9.95 -16.03 22.04
C ASP A 172 8.93 -16.44 20.96
N SER A 173 9.09 -15.98 19.71
CA SER A 173 8.13 -16.25 18.64
C SER A 173 8.09 -17.73 18.25
N LEU A 174 6.94 -18.18 17.73
CA LEU A 174 6.81 -19.54 17.19
C LEU A 174 7.74 -19.76 15.98
N GLU A 175 8.05 -18.72 15.22
CA GLU A 175 8.97 -18.84 14.08
C GLU A 175 10.39 -19.17 14.56
N GLU A 176 10.88 -18.51 15.61
CA GLU A 176 12.16 -18.82 16.22
C GLU A 176 12.18 -20.22 16.86
N GLN A 177 11.06 -20.64 17.47
CA GLN A 177 11.00 -21.96 18.13
C GLN A 177 10.92 -23.13 17.13
N PHE A 178 10.15 -22.98 16.05
CA PHE A 178 9.84 -24.10 15.15
C PHE A 178 10.63 -24.07 13.84
N ILE A 179 11.04 -22.91 13.35
CA ILE A 179 11.73 -22.73 12.06
C ILE A 179 12.87 -21.69 12.11
N PRO A 180 13.79 -21.74 13.09
CA PRO A 180 14.77 -20.68 13.35
C PRO A 180 15.65 -20.33 12.15
N GLU A 181 16.10 -21.32 11.37
CA GLU A 181 16.95 -21.06 10.21
C GLU A 181 16.17 -20.31 9.11
N LEU A 182 14.89 -20.65 8.93
CA LEU A 182 14.04 -19.97 7.95
C LEU A 182 13.62 -18.58 8.45
N HIS A 183 13.27 -18.44 9.73
CA HIS A 183 12.96 -17.15 10.34
C HIS A 183 14.13 -16.17 10.14
N ARG A 184 15.35 -16.58 10.52
CA ARG A 184 16.58 -15.81 10.32
C ARG A 184 16.80 -15.46 8.86
N LEU A 185 16.59 -16.41 7.94
CA LEU A 185 16.76 -16.18 6.51
C LEU A 185 15.76 -15.14 5.99
N ILE A 186 14.49 -15.23 6.36
CA ILE A 186 13.46 -14.28 5.94
C ILE A 186 13.75 -12.89 6.50
N GLU A 187 14.05 -12.75 7.79
CA GLU A 187 14.37 -11.46 8.38
C GLU A 187 15.58 -10.79 7.73
N SER A 188 16.60 -11.59 7.38
CA SER A 188 17.79 -11.12 6.67
C SER A 188 17.42 -10.45 5.34
N TYR A 189 16.47 -10.99 4.58
CA TYR A 189 16.09 -10.38 3.31
C TYR A 189 15.02 -9.31 3.45
N GLU A 190 14.04 -9.49 4.33
CA GLU A 190 13.00 -8.48 4.55
C GLU A 190 13.62 -7.21 5.16
N TYR A 191 14.00 -7.26 6.43
CA TYR A 191 14.50 -6.10 7.17
C TYR A 191 15.98 -5.81 6.86
N GLY A 192 16.76 -6.84 6.55
CA GLY A 192 18.19 -6.69 6.28
C GLY A 192 18.53 -6.20 4.87
N GLU A 193 17.62 -6.33 3.88
CA GLU A 193 17.86 -5.88 2.51
C GLU A 193 16.74 -5.04 1.93
N VAL A 194 15.50 -5.53 1.93
CA VAL A 194 14.40 -4.83 1.25
C VAL A 194 14.13 -3.47 1.90
N TRP A 195 14.21 -3.39 3.22
CA TRP A 195 14.11 -2.13 3.96
C TRP A 195 15.31 -1.17 3.76
N ARG A 196 16.46 -1.64 3.26
CA ARG A 196 17.62 -0.79 2.92
C ARG A 196 17.47 -0.04 1.61
N ARG A 197 16.54 -0.47 0.76
CA ARG A 197 16.36 0.12 -0.57
C ARG A 197 15.77 1.53 -0.46
N SER A 198 16.21 2.45 -1.32
CA SER A 198 15.74 3.84 -1.35
C SER A 198 14.62 4.10 -2.35
N ASP A 199 14.01 3.05 -2.92
CA ASP A 199 12.85 3.15 -3.81
C ASP A 199 11.56 3.54 -3.09
N LEU A 200 11.46 3.25 -1.79
CA LEU A 200 10.35 3.63 -0.92
C LEU A 200 10.88 4.27 0.36
N SER A 201 10.25 5.38 0.77
CA SER A 201 10.40 5.91 2.13
C SER A 201 9.76 4.98 3.17
N THR A 202 10.14 5.12 4.44
CA THR A 202 9.53 4.37 5.55
C THR A 202 8.00 4.52 5.58
N LYS A 203 7.51 5.75 5.35
CA LYS A 203 6.08 6.07 5.30
C LYS A 203 5.36 5.30 4.19
N GLU A 204 5.96 5.23 3.00
CA GLU A 204 5.39 4.50 1.85
C GLU A 204 5.42 2.98 2.06
N ARG A 205 6.48 2.44 2.67
CA ARG A 205 6.56 1.02 3.06
C ARG A 205 5.46 0.66 4.06
N MET A 206 5.32 1.47 5.12
CA MET A 206 4.29 1.24 6.13
C MET A 206 2.88 1.35 5.54
N ALA A 207 2.64 2.31 4.65
CA ALA A 207 1.36 2.44 3.95
C ALA A 207 1.02 1.18 3.15
N CYS A 208 1.95 0.63 2.35
CA CYS A 208 1.65 -0.59 1.59
C CYS A 208 1.48 -1.83 2.48
N ILE A 209 2.25 -1.92 3.58
CA ILE A 209 2.17 -3.04 4.54
C ILE A 209 0.81 -3.04 5.25
N LEU A 210 0.39 -1.91 5.81
CA LEU A 210 -0.90 -1.79 6.50
C LEU A 210 -2.06 -2.20 5.59
N VAL A 211 -2.06 -1.69 4.37
CA VAL A 211 -3.09 -1.99 3.39
C VAL A 211 -3.10 -3.47 3.02
N ALA A 212 -1.92 -4.08 2.87
CA ALA A 212 -1.81 -5.50 2.57
C ALA A 212 -2.36 -6.36 3.73
N LEU A 213 -1.95 -6.07 4.96
CA LEU A 213 -2.42 -6.79 6.15
C LEU A 213 -3.93 -6.69 6.31
N MET A 214 -4.50 -5.49 6.17
CA MET A 214 -5.95 -5.27 6.16
C MET A 214 -6.61 -6.07 5.04
N CYS A 215 -6.13 -5.96 3.79
CA CYS A 215 -6.74 -6.67 2.66
C CYS A 215 -6.70 -8.20 2.79
N ARG A 216 -5.77 -8.73 3.58
CA ARG A 216 -5.62 -10.17 3.83
C ARG A 216 -6.26 -10.61 5.15
N GLY A 217 -6.78 -9.69 5.96
CA GLY A 217 -7.40 -9.99 7.26
C GLY A 217 -6.40 -10.43 8.33
N HIS A 218 -5.12 -10.05 8.20
CA HIS A 218 -4.08 -10.36 9.18
C HIS A 218 -4.13 -9.37 10.35
N TRP A 219 -5.22 -9.41 11.11
CA TRP A 219 -5.59 -8.38 12.09
C TRP A 219 -4.62 -8.22 13.26
N HIS A 220 -4.04 -9.33 13.74
CA HIS A 220 -3.03 -9.28 14.80
C HIS A 220 -1.81 -8.48 14.35
N GLN A 221 -1.21 -8.86 13.21
CA GLN A 221 -0.08 -8.13 12.63
C GLN A 221 -0.47 -6.72 12.19
N PHE A 222 -1.71 -6.51 11.70
CA PHE A 222 -2.22 -5.18 11.37
C PHE A 222 -2.15 -4.26 12.59
N GLY A 223 -2.64 -4.71 13.74
CA GLY A 223 -2.57 -3.95 15.00
C GLY A 223 -1.13 -3.59 15.40
N GLU A 224 -0.20 -4.55 15.32
CA GLU A 224 1.23 -4.27 15.58
C GLU A 224 1.80 -3.20 14.64
N HIS A 225 1.47 -3.24 13.36
CA HIS A 225 1.94 -2.27 12.38
C HIS A 225 1.27 -0.90 12.57
N VAL A 226 0.00 -0.85 13.01
CA VAL A 226 -0.67 0.40 13.38
C VAL A 226 0.09 1.07 14.53
N ARG A 227 0.43 0.33 15.61
CA ARG A 227 1.25 0.90 16.71
C ARG A 227 2.56 1.49 16.19
N ARG A 228 3.29 0.75 15.34
CA ARG A 228 4.55 1.24 14.73
C ARG A 228 4.35 2.48 13.87
N CYS A 229 3.23 2.56 13.15
CA CYS A 229 2.90 3.73 12.33
C CYS A 229 2.69 4.97 13.20
N LEU A 230 1.87 4.85 14.25
CA LEU A 230 1.53 5.94 15.16
C LEU A 230 2.72 6.42 15.99
N ASN A 231 3.66 5.53 16.30
CA ASN A 231 4.89 5.86 17.02
C ASN A 231 6.00 6.46 16.13
N GLY A 232 5.75 6.67 14.83
CA GLY A 232 6.79 7.16 13.94
C GLY A 232 6.30 7.76 12.63
N SER A 233 6.06 6.89 11.64
CA SER A 233 6.04 7.30 10.23
C SER A 233 4.74 7.92 9.71
N LEU A 234 3.61 7.70 10.41
CA LEU A 234 2.28 8.09 9.95
C LEU A 234 1.46 8.64 11.11
N THR A 235 0.69 9.68 10.84
CA THR A 235 -0.29 10.21 11.81
C THR A 235 -1.51 9.29 11.92
N GLN A 236 -2.25 9.38 13.02
CA GLN A 236 -3.55 8.70 13.17
C GLN A 236 -4.48 8.99 12.00
N ARG A 237 -4.52 10.25 11.54
CA ARG A 237 -5.35 10.67 10.42
C ARG A 237 -4.94 9.93 9.14
N GLU A 238 -3.65 9.84 8.85
CA GLU A 238 -3.17 9.14 7.66
C GLU A 238 -3.44 7.64 7.71
N VAL A 239 -3.28 6.99 8.87
CA VAL A 239 -3.62 5.57 9.05
C VAL A 239 -5.10 5.32 8.76
N CYS A 240 -6.00 6.14 9.32
CA CYS A 240 -7.44 6.04 9.07
C CYS A 240 -7.79 6.26 7.60
N GLU A 241 -7.14 7.21 6.94
CA GLU A 241 -7.37 7.50 5.53
C GLU A 241 -6.81 6.41 4.61
N LEU A 242 -5.69 5.76 4.98
CA LEU A 242 -5.14 4.63 4.23
C LEU A 242 -6.10 3.44 4.22
N VAL A 243 -6.66 3.07 5.39
CA VAL A 243 -7.62 1.96 5.46
C VAL A 243 -8.93 2.32 4.77
N SER A 244 -9.39 3.57 4.88
CA SER A 244 -10.58 4.05 4.17
C SER A 244 -10.40 4.02 2.65
N GLN A 245 -9.22 4.45 2.16
CA GLN A 245 -8.86 4.34 0.74
C GLN A 245 -8.87 2.89 0.26
N ALA A 246 -8.30 1.97 1.03
CA ALA A 246 -8.29 0.54 0.70
C ALA A 246 -9.69 -0.10 0.74
N GLY A 247 -10.58 0.38 1.60
CA GLY A 247 -11.95 -0.09 1.75
C GLY A 247 -12.75 -0.09 0.46
N TRP A 248 -12.49 0.86 -0.43
CA TRP A 248 -13.20 0.92 -1.70
C TRP A 248 -12.74 -0.12 -2.73
N TYR A 249 -11.56 -0.72 -2.52
CA TYR A 249 -11.00 -1.79 -3.35
C TYR A 249 -11.07 -3.17 -2.70
N ARG A 250 -11.20 -3.23 -1.37
CA ARG A 250 -11.30 -4.47 -0.60
C ARG A 250 -12.73 -4.79 -0.13
N GLY A 251 -13.53 -3.76 0.12
CA GLY A 251 -14.83 -3.83 0.79
C GLY A 251 -14.82 -3.06 2.11
N TRP A 252 -15.91 -2.32 2.36
CA TRP A 252 -16.04 -1.46 3.54
C TRP A 252 -16.01 -2.17 4.91
N PRO A 253 -16.52 -3.41 5.07
CA PRO A 253 -16.42 -4.11 6.36
C PRO A 253 -14.99 -4.25 6.89
N TYR A 254 -14.00 -4.38 6.01
CA TYR A 254 -12.59 -4.38 6.40
C TYR A 254 -12.14 -3.03 7.00
N VAL A 255 -12.77 -1.93 6.61
CA VAL A 255 -12.50 -0.60 7.20
C VAL A 255 -13.06 -0.56 8.61
N GLU A 256 -14.27 -1.07 8.82
CA GLU A 256 -14.90 -1.11 10.14
C GLU A 256 -14.07 -1.93 11.13
N ASP A 257 -13.63 -3.13 10.73
CA ASP A 257 -12.73 -3.97 11.52
C ASP A 257 -11.39 -3.25 11.82
N ALA A 258 -10.79 -2.61 10.81
CA ALA A 258 -9.54 -1.87 10.97
C ALA A 258 -9.69 -0.69 11.94
N LEU A 259 -10.78 0.08 11.82
CA LEU A 259 -11.05 1.23 12.68
C LEU A 259 -11.33 0.81 14.13
N ALA A 260 -11.97 -0.33 14.36
CA ALA A 260 -12.16 -0.87 15.71
C ALA A 260 -10.82 -1.19 16.38
N ILE A 261 -9.89 -1.82 15.65
CA ILE A 261 -8.53 -2.09 16.14
C ILE A 261 -7.78 -0.78 16.41
N ILE A 262 -7.88 0.20 15.50
CA ILE A 262 -7.23 1.51 15.68
C ILE A 262 -7.76 2.20 16.95
N ASP A 263 -9.08 2.19 17.18
CA ASP A 263 -9.70 2.80 18.36
C ASP A 263 -9.23 2.15 19.67
N GLU A 264 -9.19 0.82 19.73
CA GLU A 264 -8.68 0.06 20.88
C GLU A 264 -7.24 0.46 21.22
N LEU A 265 -6.36 0.51 20.22
CA LEU A 265 -4.95 0.88 20.40
C LEU A 265 -4.76 2.32 20.89
N LEU A 266 -5.60 3.25 20.44
CA LEU A 266 -5.55 4.65 20.88
C LEU A 266 -6.05 4.78 22.33
N ALA A 267 -7.06 3.99 22.72
CA ALA A 267 -7.56 3.95 24.09
C ALA A 267 -6.51 3.35 25.05
N GLU A 268 -5.75 2.33 24.62
CA GLU A 268 -4.62 1.77 25.39
C GLU A 268 -3.54 2.83 25.65
N SER A 269 -3.08 3.51 24.59
CA SER A 269 -2.03 4.55 24.70
C SER A 269 -2.39 5.69 25.64
N THR A 270 -3.68 6.06 25.70
CA THR A 270 -4.19 7.10 26.60
C THR A 270 -4.21 6.66 28.08
N ARG A 271 -4.25 5.36 28.38
CA ARG A 271 -4.23 4.84 29.76
C ARG A 271 -2.83 4.70 30.33
N GLU A 272 -1.82 4.63 29.47
CA GLU A 272 -0.40 4.48 29.85
C GLU A 272 0.30 5.83 30.12
N HIS A 273 -0.34 6.96 29.79
CA HIS A 273 0.14 8.32 30.02
C HIS A 273 -0.73 9.06 31.04
#